data_AF-A0A3A0B656-F1
#
_entry.id   AF-A0A3A0B656-F1
#
_cell.length_a   1.000
_cell.length_b   1.000
_cell.length_c   1.000
_cell.angle_alpha   90.00
_cell.angle_beta   90.00
_cell.angle_gamma   90.00
#
_symmetry.space_group_name_H-M   'P 1'
#
loop_
_entity.id
_entity.type
_entity.pdbx_description
1 polymer ?
#
loop_
_entity_poly.entity_id
_entity_poly.type
_entity_poly.pdbx_seq_one_letter_code
_entity_poly.pdbx_strand_id
1 'polypeptide(L)'
;MITQQTVREQVLALMTQLAGDWEYADEITLQTYLFSELGFQSLDAVVLGNTLQEQYGQPIPYADLLADIGRRTFNDVTVGEWIDFTYRHVAPQTNGAGDGA
;
A
#
# COMPACT_ATOMS: atom_id res chain seq x y z
N MET A 1 -16.75 -7.12 4.63
CA MET A 1 -16.59 -5.75 4.13
C MET A 1 -15.15 -5.35 4.40
N ILE A 2 -14.38 -4.99 3.38
CA ILE A 2 -13.01 -4.48 3.58
C ILE A 2 -13.15 -3.08 4.20
N THR A 3 -12.47 -2.83 5.33
CA THR A 3 -12.45 -1.52 5.98
C THR A 3 -11.05 -0.93 5.92
N GLN A 4 -10.95 0.40 6.02
CA GLN A 4 -9.64 1.09 6.09
C GLN A 4 -8.80 0.54 7.26
N GLN A 5 -9.45 0.15 8.36
CA GLN A 5 -8.81 -0.46 9.52
C GLN A 5 -8.21 -1.85 9.20
N THR A 6 -8.92 -2.69 8.46
CA THR A 6 -8.38 -3.99 8.01
C THR A 6 -7.22 -3.80 7.04
N VAL A 7 -7.34 -2.85 6.10
CA VAL A 7 -6.27 -2.57 5.13
C VAL A 7 -5.01 -2.07 5.83
N ARG A 8 -5.13 -1.10 6.76
CA ARG A 8 -3.97 -0.62 7.52
C ARG A 8 -3.29 -1.75 8.27
N GLU A 9 -4.04 -2.66 8.90
CA GLU A 9 -3.47 -3.71 9.76
C GLU A 9 -2.72 -4.73 8.92
N GLN A 10 -3.25 -5.11 7.75
CA GLN A 10 -2.57 -6.00 6.82
C GLN A 10 -1.34 -5.36 6.20
N VAL A 11 -1.44 -4.10 5.78
CA VAL A 11 -0.31 -3.35 5.20
C VAL A 11 0.79 -3.17 6.24
N LEU A 12 0.45 -2.73 7.46
CA LEU A 12 1.42 -2.58 8.55
C LEU A 12 2.06 -3.93 8.91
N ALA A 13 1.29 -5.01 9.02
CA ALA A 13 1.85 -6.33 9.31
C ALA A 13 2.85 -6.79 8.23
N LEU A 14 2.54 -6.57 6.94
CA LEU A 14 3.44 -6.88 5.84
C LEU A 14 4.71 -6.01 5.86
N MET A 15 4.56 -4.70 6.10
CA MET A 15 5.69 -3.78 6.23
C MET A 15 6.59 -4.16 7.41
N THR A 16 6.00 -4.46 8.58
CA THR A 16 6.72 -4.92 9.76
C THR A 16 7.41 -6.27 9.51
N GLN A 17 6.79 -7.19 8.76
CA GLN A 17 7.44 -8.45 8.42
C GLN A 17 8.65 -8.24 7.50
N LEU A 18 8.53 -7.36 6.51
CA LEU A 18 9.63 -7.02 5.60
C LEU A 18 10.75 -6.23 6.30
N ALA A 19 10.39 -5.26 7.15
CA ALA A 19 11.32 -4.44 7.91
C ALA A 19 11.92 -5.17 9.13
N GLY A 20 11.26 -6.21 9.65
CA GLY A 20 11.74 -7.04 10.75
C GLY A 20 13.00 -7.83 10.40
N ASP A 21 13.25 -8.08 9.11
CA ASP A 21 14.53 -8.61 8.62
C ASP A 21 15.69 -7.60 8.79
N TRP A 22 15.36 -6.31 8.98
CA TRP A 22 16.30 -5.17 9.00
C TRP A 22 16.51 -4.57 10.40
N GLU A 23 16.06 -5.24 11.48
CA GLU A 23 16.07 -4.70 12.87
C GLU A 23 15.44 -3.28 12.98
N TYR A 24 14.46 -2.95 12.15
CA TYR A 24 13.75 -1.67 12.26
C TYR A 24 12.89 -1.68 13.54
N ALA A 25 13.40 -1.04 14.59
CA ALA A 25 12.82 -1.03 15.93
C ALA A 25 11.80 0.10 16.17
N ASP A 26 11.68 1.03 15.22
CA ASP A 26 10.78 2.17 15.32
C ASP A 26 9.35 1.83 14.87
N GLU A 27 8.38 2.53 15.47
CA GLU A 27 6.97 2.36 15.13
C GLU A 27 6.68 2.81 13.69
N ILE A 28 6.23 1.88 12.86
CA ILE A 28 5.75 2.21 11.51
C ILE A 28 4.42 2.94 11.67
N THR A 29 4.43 4.26 11.42
CA THR A 29 3.25 5.11 11.51
C THR A 29 2.75 5.51 10.12
N LEU A 30 1.55 6.09 10.02
CA LEU A 30 1.02 6.61 8.75
C LEU A 30 1.87 7.74 8.15
N GLN A 31 2.75 8.35 8.94
CA GLN A 31 3.64 9.44 8.53
C GLN A 31 5.03 8.93 8.13
N THR A 32 5.34 7.66 8.40
CA THR A 32 6.62 7.03 8.04
C THR A 32 6.75 6.95 6.52
N TYR A 33 7.92 7.28 5.99
CA TYR A 33 8.21 7.23 4.56
C TYR A 33 8.75 5.86 4.16
N LEU A 34 8.17 5.24 3.13
CA LEU A 34 8.63 3.94 2.63
C LEU A 34 10.06 4.02 2.10
N PHE A 35 10.39 5.03 1.31
CA PHE A 35 11.69 5.12 0.66
C PHE A 35 12.73 5.78 1.58
N SER A 36 12.43 6.95 2.15
CA SER A 36 13.37 7.67 3.01
C SER A 36 13.62 7.03 4.38
N GLU A 37 12.59 6.47 5.03
CA GLU A 37 12.74 5.91 6.38
C GLU A 37 12.90 4.40 6.37
N LEU A 38 12.02 3.68 5.68
CA LEU A 38 12.12 2.20 5.59
C LEU A 38 13.18 1.74 4.60
N GLY A 39 13.75 2.64 3.78
CA GLY A 39 14.76 2.28 2.79
C GLY A 39 14.23 1.41 1.64
N PHE A 40 12.91 1.31 1.48
CA PHE A 40 12.31 0.49 0.42
C PHE A 40 12.79 1.00 -0.93
N GLN A 41 13.23 0.09 -1.78
CA GLN A 41 13.43 0.41 -3.19
C GLN A 41 12.13 0.20 -3.96
N SER A 42 12.11 0.67 -5.20
CA SER A 42 10.98 0.45 -6.12
C SER A 42 10.64 -1.05 -6.23
N LEU A 43 11.64 -1.93 -6.11
CA LEU A 43 11.43 -3.38 -6.09
C LEU A 43 10.66 -3.84 -4.84
N ASP A 44 11.06 -3.42 -3.65
CA ASP A 44 10.42 -3.81 -2.39
C ASP A 44 8.95 -3.35 -2.34
N ALA A 45 8.68 -2.15 -2.85
CA ALA A 45 7.32 -1.64 -2.94
C ALA A 45 6.47 -2.40 -3.99
N VAL A 46 7.06 -2.83 -5.12
CA VAL A 46 6.38 -3.71 -6.09
C VAL A 46 6.07 -5.06 -5.44
N VAL A 47 7.01 -5.66 -4.70
CA VAL A 47 6.78 -6.94 -3.99
C VAL A 47 5.66 -6.79 -2.96
N LEU A 48 5.69 -5.73 -2.14
CA LEU A 48 4.65 -5.44 -1.16
C LEU A 48 3.27 -5.27 -1.81
N GLY A 49 3.21 -4.50 -2.91
CA GLY A 49 2.00 -4.34 -3.71
C GLY A 49 1.51 -5.66 -4.30
N ASN A 50 2.43 -6.49 -4.80
CA ASN A 50 2.15 -7.81 -5.36
C ASN A 50 1.59 -8.78 -4.31
N THR A 51 2.10 -8.73 -3.08
CA THR A 51 1.55 -9.53 -1.98
C THR A 51 0.14 -9.08 -1.62
N LEU A 52 -0.10 -7.76 -1.55
CA LEU A 52 -1.43 -7.22 -1.23
C LEU A 52 -2.46 -7.60 -2.32
N GLN A 53 -2.15 -7.42 -3.60
CA GLN A 53 -3.07 -7.80 -4.69
C GLN A 53 -3.42 -9.31 -4.66
N GLU A 54 -2.46 -10.17 -4.34
CA GLU A 54 -2.68 -11.62 -4.21
C GLU A 54 -3.58 -11.93 -3.02
N GLN A 55 -3.37 -11.24 -1.88
CA GLN A 55 -4.21 -11.40 -0.68
C GLN A 55 -5.65 -10.91 -0.88
N TYR A 56 -5.82 -9.76 -1.55
CA TYR A 56 -7.16 -9.21 -1.83
C TYR A 56 -7.82 -9.85 -3.06
N GLY A 57 -7.06 -10.56 -3.90
CA GLY A 57 -7.55 -11.12 -5.16
C GLY A 57 -7.96 -10.05 -6.18
N GLN A 58 -7.43 -8.83 -6.08
CA GLN A 58 -7.80 -7.70 -6.93
C GLN A 58 -6.54 -7.03 -7.51
N PRO A 59 -6.54 -6.68 -8.81
CA PRO A 59 -5.42 -5.98 -9.42
C PRO A 59 -5.39 -4.53 -8.94
N ILE A 60 -4.37 -4.18 -8.15
CA ILE A 60 -4.14 -2.82 -7.66
C ILE A 60 -2.92 -2.27 -8.41
N PRO A 61 -3.02 -1.11 -9.10
CA PRO A 61 -1.95 -0.58 -9.94
C PRO A 61 -0.85 0.11 -9.10
N TYR A 62 -0.23 -0.60 -8.16
CA TYR A 62 0.90 -0.08 -7.39
C TYR A 62 2.08 0.28 -8.28
N ALA A 63 2.29 -0.44 -9.40
CA ALA A 63 3.32 -0.11 -10.37
C ALA A 63 3.13 1.30 -10.97
N ASP A 64 1.89 1.75 -11.17
CA ASP A 64 1.58 3.09 -11.69
C ASP A 64 1.84 4.16 -10.62
N LEU A 65 1.40 3.89 -9.38
CA LEU A 65 1.70 4.75 -8.22
C LEU A 65 3.22 4.92 -8.05
N LEU A 66 3.97 3.82 -8.10
CA LEU A 66 5.43 3.81 -7.98
C LEU A 66 6.13 4.52 -9.14
N ALA A 67 5.64 4.34 -10.37
CA ALA A 67 6.16 5.06 -11.53
C ALA A 67 5.84 6.56 -11.48
N ASP A 68 4.74 6.97 -10.86
CA ASP A 68 4.46 8.38 -10.57
C ASP A 68 5.42 8.93 -9.50
N ILE A 69 5.60 8.20 -8.39
CA ILE A 69 6.52 8.58 -7.30
C ILE A 69 7.97 8.68 -7.82
N GLY A 70 8.42 7.73 -8.63
CA GLY A 70 9.75 7.76 -9.27
C GLY A 70 9.97 8.90 -10.25
N ARG A 71 8.89 9.50 -10.77
CA ARG A 71 8.95 10.71 -11.60
C ARG A 71 8.92 12.01 -10.79
N ARG A 72 8.55 11.96 -9.51
CA ARG A 72 8.58 13.12 -8.62
C ARG A 72 10.00 13.42 -8.16
N THR A 73 10.28 14.69 -7.87
CA THR A 73 11.55 15.10 -7.24
C THR A 73 11.76 14.44 -5.87
N PHE A 74 10.66 14.12 -5.18
CA PHE A 74 10.65 13.33 -3.95
C PHE A 74 10.04 11.97 -4.28
N ASN A 75 10.90 10.96 -4.42
CA ASN A 75 10.50 9.58 -4.64
C ASN A 75 10.07 8.94 -3.31
N ASP A 76 9.22 9.64 -2.57
CA ASP A 76 8.83 9.29 -1.21
C ASP A 76 7.32 9.20 -1.10
N VAL A 77 6.85 8.11 -0.50
CA VAL A 77 5.44 7.88 -0.19
C VAL A 77 5.32 7.51 1.27
N THR A 78 4.32 8.06 1.94
CA THR A 78 4.04 7.69 3.32
C THR A 78 3.21 6.42 3.38
N VAL A 79 3.34 5.68 4.48
CA VAL A 79 2.51 4.51 4.76
C VAL A 79 1.01 4.86 4.68
N GLY A 80 0.63 6.07 5.13
CA GLY A 80 -0.74 6.57 5.04
C GLY A 80 -1.26 6.70 3.61
N GLU A 81 -0.47 7.31 2.71
CA GLU A 81 -0.81 7.41 1.28
C GLU A 81 -0.95 6.02 0.65
N TRP A 82 -0.06 5.09 0.99
CA TRP A 82 -0.12 3.72 0.49
C TRP A 82 -1.39 2.98 0.92
N ILE A 83 -1.74 3.06 2.21
CA ILE A 83 -2.95 2.45 2.78
C ILE A 83 -4.19 3.07 2.15
N ASP A 84 -4.22 4.40 2.01
CA ASP A 84 -5.36 5.10 1.43
C ASP A 84 -5.56 4.75 -0.05
N PHE A 85 -4.47 4.66 -0.82
CA PHE A 85 -4.50 4.17 -2.20
C PHE A 85 -5.04 2.73 -2.27
N THR A 86 -4.49 1.84 -1.45
CA THR A 86 -4.94 0.44 -1.35
C THR A 86 -6.44 0.40 -1.05
N TYR A 87 -6.88 1.10 0.00
CA TYR A 87 -8.27 1.14 0.44
C TYR A 87 -9.21 1.65 -0.64
N ARG A 88 -8.85 2.71 -1.37
CA ARG A 88 -9.65 3.24 -2.50
C ARG A 88 -9.89 2.20 -3.61
N HIS A 89 -8.94 1.28 -3.81
CA HIS A 89 -9.02 0.24 -4.84
C HIS A 89 -9.68 -1.07 -4.36
N VAL A 90 -9.50 -1.45 -3.09
CA VAL A 90 -10.08 -2.68 -2.50
C VAL A 90 -11.41 -2.47 -1.83
N ALA A 91 -11.73 -1.23 -1.43
CA ALA A 91 -13.07 -0.90 -1.02
C ALA A 91 -13.98 -1.24 -2.21
N PRO A 92 -15.12 -1.93 -1.97
CA PRO A 92 -16.06 -2.14 -3.03
C PRO A 92 -16.43 -0.75 -3.54
N GLN A 93 -15.97 -0.42 -4.76
CA GLN A 93 -16.70 0.54 -5.57
C GLN A 93 -18.13 0.03 -5.49
N THR A 94 -19.03 0.82 -4.91
CA THR A 94 -20.45 0.54 -5.06
C THR A 94 -20.69 0.72 -6.55
N ASN A 95 -20.41 -0.32 -7.31
CA ASN A 95 -20.69 -0.37 -8.73
C ASN A 95 -22.21 -0.46 -8.72
N GLY A 96 -22.84 0.69 -8.97
CA GLY A 96 -24.28 0.82 -9.02
C GLY A 96 -24.84 -0.14 -10.05
N ALA A 97 -25.11 -1.36 -9.62
CA ALA A 97 -26.08 -2.25 -10.24
C ALA A 97 -27.46 -1.67 -9.88
N GLY A 98 -27.83 -0.64 -10.64
CA GLY A 98 -29.06 0.11 -10.51
C GLY A 98 -29.39 0.80 -11.82
N ASP A 99 -29.32 0.09 -12.94
CA ASP A 99 -30.13 0.43 -14.11
C ASP A 99 -31.04 -0.78 -14.37
N GLY A 100 -32.32 -0.53 -14.13
CA GLY A 100 -33.36 -1.53 -13.95
C GLY A 100 -33.85 -2.15 -15.25
N ALA A 101 -34.63 -3.21 -15.03
CA ALA A 101 -35.33 -4.04 -15.99
C ALA A 101 -36.24 -3.28 -16.98
#